data_AF-A0A849RF31-F1
#
_entry.id   AF-A0A849RF31-F1
#
_cell.length_a   1.000
_cell.length_b   1.000
_cell.length_c   1.000
_cell.angle_alpha   90.00
_cell.angle_beta   90.00
_cell.angle_gamma   90.00
#
_symmetry.space_group_name_H-M   'P 1'
#
loop_
_entity.id
_entity.type
_entity.pdbx_description
1 polymer ?
#
loop_
_entity_poly.entity_id
_entity_poly.type
_entity_poly.pdbx_seq_one_letter_code
_entity_poly.pdbx_strand_id
1 'polypeptide(L)'
;GGRFVQGFAGEQFASPEALRLLKDTRKQEKTAVLTVLSTADPLNLTGTITPGDRVASSSSQRLVYRDGVPVAYGSRSDIHYLQAVDADHQRQLRSALLGK
;
A
#
# COMPACT_ATOMS: atom_id res chain seq x y z
N GLY A 1 -5.44 -26.08 -8.73
CA GLY A 1 -6.68 -26.02 -7.94
C GLY A 1 -6.74 -24.68 -7.23
N GLY A 2 -7.95 -24.13 -7.09
CA GLY A 2 -8.17 -22.87 -6.38
C GLY A 2 -7.89 -22.97 -4.88
N ARG A 3 -7.78 -21.84 -4.19
CA ARG A 3 -7.64 -21.77 -2.73
C ARG A 3 -8.68 -20.85 -2.13
N PHE A 4 -9.15 -21.17 -0.93
CA PHE A 4 -9.95 -20.25 -0.14
C PHE A 4 -9.02 -19.25 0.57
N VAL A 5 -9.38 -17.98 0.51
CA VAL A 5 -8.64 -16.88 1.15
C VAL A 5 -9.58 -16.21 2.14
N GLN A 6 -9.14 -16.06 3.38
CA GLN A 6 -9.92 -15.37 4.39
C GLN A 6 -10.26 -13.93 3.93
N GLY A 7 -11.51 -13.52 4.10
CA GLY A 7 -11.97 -12.18 3.70
C GLY A 7 -12.49 -12.08 2.25
N PHE A 8 -12.41 -13.16 1.47
CA PHE A 8 -12.95 -13.20 0.10
C PHE A 8 -13.89 -14.40 -0.07
N ALA A 9 -15.03 -14.20 -0.73
CA ALA A 9 -15.93 -15.27 -1.07
C ALA A 9 -15.44 -16.04 -2.31
N GLY A 10 -15.59 -17.36 -2.31
CA GLY A 10 -15.29 -18.23 -3.44
C GLY A 10 -13.83 -18.67 -3.54
N GLU A 11 -13.58 -19.59 -4.48
CA GLU A 11 -12.25 -20.11 -4.77
C GLU A 11 -11.42 -19.12 -5.58
N GLN A 12 -10.19 -18.88 -5.13
CA GLN A 12 -9.25 -18.00 -5.80
C GLN A 12 -8.34 -18.80 -6.72
N PHE A 13 -8.24 -18.37 -7.97
CA PHE A 13 -7.42 -19.00 -9.00
C PHE A 13 -6.36 -18.03 -9.53
N ALA A 14 -5.21 -18.57 -9.90
CA ALA A 14 -4.18 -17.85 -10.63
C ALA A 14 -3.54 -18.79 -11.64
N SER A 15 -3.22 -18.28 -12.82
CA SER A 15 -2.43 -19.04 -13.79
C SER A 15 -1.05 -19.36 -13.20
N PRO A 16 -0.43 -20.51 -13.53
CA PRO A 16 0.93 -20.83 -13.09
C PRO A 16 1.94 -19.73 -13.39
N GLU A 17 1.81 -19.07 -14.55
CA GLU A 17 2.68 -17.96 -14.96
C GLU A 17 2.52 -16.75 -14.03
N ALA A 18 1.29 -16.35 -13.71
CA ALA A 18 1.01 -15.23 -12.80
C ALA A 18 1.55 -15.50 -11.39
N LEU A 19 1.37 -16.72 -10.88
CA LEU A 19 1.91 -17.11 -9.59
C LEU A 19 3.45 -17.06 -9.57
N ARG A 20 4.10 -17.47 -10.66
CA ARG A 20 5.56 -17.40 -10.80
C ARG A 20 6.02 -15.94 -10.77
N LEU A 21 5.42 -15.07 -11.56
CA LEU A 21 5.75 -13.64 -11.61
C LEU A 21 5.60 -12.98 -10.23
N LEU A 22 4.48 -13.21 -9.53
CA LEU A 22 4.26 -12.66 -8.19
C LEU A 22 5.31 -13.15 -7.17
N LYS A 23 5.72 -14.42 -7.25
CA LYS A 23 6.80 -14.96 -6.40
C LYS A 23 8.15 -14.35 -6.72
N ASP A 24 8.43 -14.11 -8.00
CA ASP A 24 9.68 -13.50 -8.44
C ASP A 24 9.73 -12.03 -7.99
N THR A 25 8.65 -11.27 -8.14
CA THR A 25 8.52 -9.90 -7.60
C THR A 25 8.74 -9.88 -6.08
N ARG A 26 8.14 -10.81 -5.33
CA ARG A 26 8.32 -10.89 -3.86
C ARG A 26 9.78 -11.12 -3.44
N LYS A 27 10.58 -11.78 -4.28
CA LYS A 27 12.00 -12.06 -4.02
C LYS A 27 12.92 -10.91 -4.39
N GLN A 28 12.45 -9.92 -5.15
CA GLN A 28 13.25 -8.75 -5.50
C GLN A 28 13.65 -8.00 -4.23
N GLU A 29 14.86 -7.46 -4.25
CA GLU A 29 15.34 -6.60 -3.17
C GLU A 29 14.46 -5.36 -3.07
N LYS A 30 14.12 -4.99 -1.83
CA LYS A 30 13.36 -3.77 -1.56
C LYS A 30 14.24 -2.56 -1.84
N THR A 31 13.76 -1.65 -2.67
CA THR A 31 14.50 -0.46 -3.10
C THR A 31 14.06 0.81 -2.35
N ALA A 32 13.16 0.67 -1.37
CA ALA A 32 12.57 1.77 -0.63
C ALA A 32 11.83 2.78 -1.53
N VAL A 33 11.32 2.32 -2.67
CA VAL A 33 10.59 3.19 -3.61
C VAL A 33 9.29 3.65 -2.96
N LEU A 34 9.08 4.97 -2.99
CA LEU A 34 7.84 5.59 -2.55
C LEU A 34 6.89 5.80 -3.73
N THR A 35 5.68 5.28 -3.61
CA THR A 35 4.59 5.52 -4.57
C THR A 35 3.47 6.26 -3.87
N VAL A 36 3.02 7.37 -4.45
CA VAL A 36 2.00 8.23 -3.85
C VAL A 36 0.78 8.27 -4.74
N LEU A 37 -0.39 7.97 -4.18
CA LEU A 37 -1.67 8.03 -4.87
C LEU A 37 -2.72 8.77 -4.04
N SER A 38 -3.81 9.18 -4.68
CA SER A 38 -4.97 9.74 -3.97
C SER A 38 -5.65 8.64 -3.16
N THR A 39 -6.13 8.93 -1.95
CA THR A 39 -6.93 7.92 -1.21
C THR A 39 -8.25 7.59 -1.92
N ALA A 40 -8.71 8.44 -2.84
CA ALA A 40 -9.85 8.18 -3.72
C ALA A 40 -9.53 7.36 -4.98
N ASP A 41 -8.25 7.05 -5.23
CA ASP A 41 -7.84 6.24 -6.38
C ASP A 41 -8.36 4.79 -6.21
N PRO A 42 -8.86 4.13 -7.27
CA PRO A 42 -9.25 2.72 -7.23
C PRO A 42 -8.13 1.77 -6.77
N LEU A 43 -6.86 2.18 -6.91
CA LEU A 43 -5.69 1.45 -6.42
C LEU A 43 -5.45 1.60 -4.92
N ASN A 44 -6.29 2.35 -4.19
CA ASN A 44 -6.32 2.29 -2.72
C ASN A 44 -6.90 0.94 -2.26
N LEU A 45 -6.03 -0.07 -2.20
CA LEU A 45 -6.34 -1.43 -1.80
C LEU A 45 -5.95 -1.72 -0.33
N THR A 46 -5.86 -0.66 0.49
CA THR A 46 -5.63 -0.78 1.93
C THR A 46 -6.75 -1.56 2.61
N GLY A 47 -6.40 -2.43 3.55
CA GLY A 47 -7.34 -3.34 4.21
C GLY A 47 -7.97 -4.42 3.30
N THR A 48 -7.68 -4.41 1.99
CA THR A 48 -8.11 -5.45 1.04
C THR A 48 -6.98 -6.43 0.75
N ILE A 49 -5.84 -5.95 0.25
CA ILE A 49 -4.67 -6.80 -0.09
C ILE A 49 -3.48 -6.55 0.84
N THR A 50 -3.56 -5.51 1.68
CA THR A 50 -2.53 -5.16 2.65
C THR A 50 -3.11 -5.26 4.06
N PRO A 51 -2.32 -5.67 5.07
CA PRO A 51 -2.79 -5.74 6.45
C PRO A 51 -3.20 -4.38 7.01
N GLY A 52 -4.08 -4.40 8.02
CA GLY A 52 -4.56 -3.20 8.72
C GLY A 52 -5.90 -2.71 8.18
N ASP A 53 -6.33 -1.57 8.71
CA ASP A 53 -7.62 -0.98 8.35
C ASP A 53 -7.59 -0.33 6.97
N ARG A 54 -8.76 -0.29 6.34
CA ARG A 54 -8.95 0.43 5.08
C ARG A 54 -8.84 1.93 5.32
N VAL A 55 -7.97 2.58 4.54
CA VAL A 55 -7.92 4.04 4.45
C VAL A 55 -9.13 4.52 3.69
N ALA A 56 -9.92 5.40 4.32
CA ALA A 56 -11.14 5.95 3.74
C ALA A 56 -10.85 6.69 2.42
N SER A 57 -11.78 6.56 1.47
CA SER A 57 -11.69 7.26 0.19
C SER A 57 -11.92 8.76 0.39
N SER A 58 -10.95 9.58 0.01
CA SER A 58 -11.04 11.04 0.05
C SER A 58 -10.22 11.68 -1.07
N SER A 59 -10.78 12.70 -1.72
CA SER A 59 -10.07 13.48 -2.74
C SER A 59 -9.03 14.43 -2.16
N SER A 60 -9.10 14.74 -0.86
CA SER A 60 -8.21 15.69 -0.18
C SER A 60 -7.00 15.05 0.47
N GLN A 61 -6.95 13.71 0.53
CA GLN A 61 -5.89 12.96 1.19
C GLN A 61 -5.13 12.09 0.19
N ARG A 62 -3.85 11.88 0.49
CA ARG A 62 -2.94 11.03 -0.29
C ARG A 62 -2.44 9.89 0.58
N LEU A 63 -2.07 8.80 -0.06
CA LEU A 63 -1.53 7.58 0.56
C LEU A 63 -0.16 7.30 -0.04
N VAL A 64 0.81 7.00 0.82
CA VAL A 64 2.16 6.59 0.42
C VAL A 64 2.33 5.10 0.67
N TYR A 65 2.81 4.41 -0.35
CA TYR A 65 3.34 3.07 -0.27
C TYR A 65 4.87 3.12 -0.31
N ARG A 66 5.53 2.28 0.48
CA ARG A 66 6.96 1.96 0.38
C ARG A 66 7.10 0.50 -0.03
N ASP A 67 7.63 0.26 -1.22
CA ASP A 67 7.76 -1.10 -1.80
C ASP A 67 6.44 -1.90 -1.74
N GLY A 68 5.31 -1.24 -2.05
CA GLY A 68 3.97 -1.85 -2.02
C GLY A 68 3.33 -1.99 -0.64
N VAL A 69 4.00 -1.57 0.44
CA VAL A 69 3.43 -1.56 1.80
C VAL A 69 2.93 -0.14 2.13
N PRO A 70 1.68 0.07 2.55
CA PRO A 70 1.19 1.39 2.93
C PRO A 70 1.88 1.85 4.22
N VAL A 71 2.38 3.08 4.25
CA VAL A 71 3.20 3.58 5.37
C VAL A 71 2.66 4.85 6.01
N ALA A 72 1.98 5.70 5.24
CA ALA A 72 1.33 6.90 5.77
C ALA A 72 0.25 7.39 4.81
N TYR A 73 -0.77 8.06 5.36
CA TYR A 73 -1.75 8.78 4.56
C TYR A 73 -2.13 10.10 5.22
N GLY A 74 -2.75 10.99 4.46
CA GLY A 74 -3.33 12.20 4.98
C GLY A 74 -3.13 13.42 4.08
N SER A 75 -3.17 14.58 4.71
CA SER A 75 -3.05 15.89 4.08
C SER A 75 -1.99 16.73 4.79
N ARG A 76 -1.84 18.00 4.40
CA ARG A 76 -0.81 18.88 4.95
C ARG A 76 -0.96 19.19 6.43
N SER A 77 -2.19 19.19 6.93
CA SER A 77 -2.52 19.50 8.33
C SER A 77 -2.65 18.27 9.21
N ASP A 78 -2.77 17.07 8.63
CA ASP A 78 -3.10 15.85 9.36
C ASP A 78 -2.51 14.63 8.63
N ILE A 79 -1.45 14.05 9.20
CA ILE A 79 -0.73 12.90 8.65
C ILE A 79 -0.81 11.75 9.65
N HIS A 80 -1.27 10.60 9.16
CA HIS A 80 -1.39 9.36 9.91
C HIS A 80 -0.30 8.40 9.44
N TYR A 81 0.55 7.95 10.37
CA TYR A 81 1.54 6.92 10.09
C TYR A 81 0.98 5.54 10.43
N LEU A 82 1.11 4.59 9.50
CA LEU A 82 0.52 3.25 9.61
C LEU A 82 1.47 2.23 10.27
N GLN A 83 2.69 2.64 10.58
CA GLN A 83 3.70 1.84 11.26
C GLN A 83 4.59 2.75 12.11
N ALA A 84 5.40 2.18 12.99
CA ALA A 84 6.44 2.94 13.66
C ALA A 84 7.48 3.40 12.62
N VAL A 85 7.70 4.72 12.56
CA VAL A 85 8.63 5.35 11.61
C VAL A 85 9.50 6.33 12.40
N ASP A 86 10.81 6.27 12.22
CA ASP A 86 11.75 7.22 12.81
C ASP A 86 11.62 8.64 12.22
N ALA A 87 12.29 9.61 12.83
CA ALA A 87 12.16 11.02 12.45
C ALA A 87 12.65 11.31 11.02
N ASP A 88 13.66 10.60 10.53
CA ASP A 88 14.19 10.80 9.18
C ASP A 88 13.21 10.31 8.13
N HIS A 89 12.68 9.12 8.32
CA HIS A 89 11.66 8.57 7.43
C HIS A 89 10.35 9.35 7.53
N GLN A 90 9.95 9.86 8.70
CA GLN A 90 8.77 10.74 8.82
C GLN A 90 8.91 12.00 7.96
N ARG A 91 10.10 12.62 7.95
CA ARG A 91 10.38 13.77 7.08
C ARG A 91 10.26 13.41 5.61
N GLN A 92 10.82 12.27 5.20
CA GLN A 92 10.74 11.78 3.82
C GLN A 92 9.28 11.54 3.37
N LEU A 93 8.48 10.86 4.20
CA LEU A 93 7.08 10.55 3.92
C LEU A 93 6.22 11.82 3.84
N ARG A 94 6.47 12.79 4.73
CA ARG A 94 5.82 14.09 4.68
C ARG A 94 6.14 14.83 3.38
N SER A 95 7.39 14.79 2.92
CA SER A 95 7.79 15.39 1.63
C SER A 95 7.03 14.75 0.47
N ALA A 96 7.02 13.41 0.43
CA ALA A 96 6.33 12.63 -0.60
C ALA A 96 4.82 12.92 -0.67
N LEU A 97 4.13 12.97 0.48
CA LEU A 97 2.70 13.31 0.55
C LEU A 97 2.41 14.72 0.00
N LEU A 98 3.31 15.67 0.25
CA LEU A 98 3.14 17.06 -0.14
C LEU A 98 3.62 17.36 -1.58
N GLY A 99 4.16 16.36 -2.28
CA GLY A 99 4.72 16.52 -3.62
C GLY A 99 5.93 17.45 -3.64
N LYS A 100 6.76 17.42 -2.58
CA LYS A 100 7.97 18.22 -2.43
C LYS A 100 9.21 17.35 -2.33
#